data_AF-A0A521SVM9-F1
#
_entry.id   AF-A0A521SVM9-F1
#
_cell.length_a   1.000
_cell.length_b   1.000
_cell.length_c   1.000
_cell.angle_alpha   90.00
_cell.angle_beta   90.00
_cell.angle_gamma   90.00
#
_symmetry.space_group_name_H-M   'P 1'
#
loop_
_entity.id
_entity.type
_entity.pdbx_description
1 polymer ?
#
loop_
_entity_poly.entity_id
_entity_poly.type
_entity_poly.pdbx_seq_one_letter_code
_entity_poly.pdbx_strand_id
1 'polypeptide(L)'
;MNLNDDFNDNFDDNALNNQQADQFADLDDGGAAYPEERPSRRRSGLNMPRLSLGSLTANPLLLAGIAFVLGLLLGWFGIGWGIWPITWTDAAAADLRADLRQEWLRMTIDSYTLTQDGTAFSTRLGSLEDKLAEEYQKVVTDPRGLNQNALQQVGVVVGSGGQVVAPVATNPDTGQADPNAAAPDAGAEGGTPYTLILVSCAITLVLGGALVFMYLRTIGRSRNRAGGPAPQTHAQAARQYTDQIEQTDFTALGQAAPVAQWMTTFLIGDDLFDDSFSIDAAAGEFLGECGLGIADTIGVGDPKRVTAFEVWLFDKNDIQTVTKVIMSSHVYNDSATRDRLSAKGEPVLARPGAEAILETETLQMVARVVDMAYGTGALPSESFFERVTLELAVWQK
;
A
#
# COMPACT_ATOMS: atom_id res chain seq x y z
N MET A 1 54.56 9.10 -52.61
CA MET A 1 56.00 9.25 -52.89
C MET A 1 56.10 10.24 -54.03
N ASN A 2 56.79 11.35 -53.76
CA ASN A 2 57.10 12.51 -54.61
C ASN A 2 55.98 13.46 -55.01
N LEU A 3 56.14 14.78 -54.91
CA LEU A 3 57.11 15.73 -54.33
C LEU A 3 56.46 17.10 -54.65
N ASN A 4 56.02 17.88 -53.67
CA ASN A 4 56.73 19.05 -53.11
C ASN A 4 57.62 19.83 -54.09
N ASP A 5 57.22 21.08 -54.33
CA ASP A 5 58.03 22.30 -54.33
C ASP A 5 57.11 23.35 -53.67
N ASP A 6 57.10 23.56 -52.35
CA ASP A 6 58.07 24.27 -51.50
C ASP A 6 58.57 25.60 -52.10
N PHE A 7 58.14 26.72 -51.50
CA PHE A 7 58.98 27.70 -50.80
C PHE A 7 58.07 28.78 -50.16
N ASN A 8 57.87 28.79 -48.83
CA ASN A 8 58.68 29.50 -47.80
C ASN A 8 58.40 31.03 -47.79
N ASP A 9 58.12 31.78 -46.72
CA ASP A 9 58.18 31.67 -45.25
C ASP A 9 57.33 32.87 -44.72
N ASN A 10 56.42 32.71 -43.76
CA ASN A 10 56.61 32.87 -42.31
C ASN A 10 56.42 34.32 -41.78
N PHE A 11 55.42 34.53 -40.90
CA PHE A 11 55.48 35.24 -39.60
C PHE A 11 54.07 35.60 -39.06
N ASP A 12 53.57 34.72 -38.19
CA ASP A 12 52.85 34.88 -36.92
C ASP A 12 51.99 36.12 -36.56
N ASP A 13 50.76 35.77 -36.12
CA ASP A 13 50.07 36.16 -34.89
C ASP A 13 49.77 37.64 -34.58
N ASN A 14 48.46 37.96 -34.47
CA ASN A 14 47.71 37.93 -33.19
C ASN A 14 46.48 38.89 -33.23
N ALA A 15 45.41 38.50 -32.53
CA ALA A 15 44.32 39.34 -32.03
C ALA A 15 43.27 39.91 -33.02
N LEU A 16 42.26 39.10 -33.35
CA LEU A 16 40.92 39.58 -33.75
C LEU A 16 40.03 39.71 -32.50
N ASN A 17 39.94 40.92 -31.96
CA ASN A 17 38.92 41.29 -30.99
C ASN A 17 38.40 42.71 -31.31
N ASN A 18 37.08 42.89 -31.25
CA ASN A 18 36.34 44.14 -31.40
C ASN A 18 36.43 44.87 -32.74
N GLN A 19 35.47 44.60 -33.64
CA GLN A 19 34.77 45.64 -34.42
C GLN A 19 33.65 45.01 -35.29
N GLN A 20 32.52 44.71 -34.65
CA GLN A 20 31.22 44.58 -35.31
C GLN A 20 30.15 45.05 -34.33
N ALA A 21 30.27 46.31 -33.94
CA ALA A 21 29.22 47.13 -33.37
C ALA A 21 29.14 48.37 -34.27
N ASP A 22 27.92 48.87 -34.47
CA ASP A 22 27.60 50.10 -35.20
C ASP A 22 27.34 49.96 -36.71
N GLN A 23 26.29 49.20 -37.04
CA GLN A 23 25.38 49.63 -38.11
C GLN A 23 23.99 49.06 -37.85
N PHE A 24 22.96 49.83 -38.19
CA PHE A 24 21.53 49.62 -37.91
C PHE A 24 21.02 50.18 -36.57
N ALA A 25 21.20 51.49 -36.40
CA ALA A 25 20.25 52.33 -35.67
C ALA A 25 19.30 53.01 -36.67
N ASP A 26 18.05 53.18 -36.24
CA ASP A 26 16.92 53.91 -36.84
C ASP A 26 16.12 53.19 -37.94
N LEU A 27 14.96 52.63 -37.58
CA LEU A 27 13.66 53.29 -37.80
C LEU A 27 12.46 52.40 -37.39
N ASP A 28 11.71 52.94 -36.43
CA ASP A 28 10.25 52.93 -36.26
C ASP A 28 9.51 51.79 -35.52
N ASP A 29 8.71 52.25 -34.55
CA ASP A 29 8.08 51.56 -33.44
C ASP A 29 6.68 51.05 -33.80
N GLY A 30 6.44 49.75 -33.56
CA GLY A 30 5.15 49.10 -33.80
C GLY A 30 5.06 47.71 -33.18
N GLY A 31 5.61 47.54 -31.97
CA GLY A 31 5.66 46.27 -31.27
C GLY A 31 4.34 45.88 -30.61
N ALA A 32 3.58 44.99 -31.26
CA ALA A 32 2.54 44.21 -30.61
C ALA A 32 3.20 43.22 -29.63
N ALA A 33 2.79 43.28 -28.37
CA ALA A 33 3.32 42.49 -27.26
C ALA A 33 3.08 40.98 -27.46
N TYR A 34 4.17 40.21 -27.48
CA TYR A 34 4.14 38.77 -27.18
C TYR A 34 4.31 38.59 -25.67
N PRO A 35 3.42 37.87 -24.96
CA PRO A 35 3.67 37.52 -23.57
C PRO A 35 4.69 36.36 -23.51
N GLU A 36 5.90 36.65 -23.01
CA GLU A 36 6.85 35.63 -22.54
C GLU A 36 6.31 34.96 -21.27
N GLU A 37 5.79 33.74 -21.38
CA GLU A 37 5.58 32.89 -20.21
C GLU A 37 6.88 32.20 -19.80
N ARG A 38 7.53 32.75 -18.77
CA ARG A 38 8.63 32.09 -18.06
C ARG A 38 8.09 30.86 -17.32
N PRO A 39 8.73 29.68 -17.41
CA PRO A 39 8.31 28.53 -16.62
C PRO A 39 8.60 28.79 -15.14
N SER A 40 7.56 29.13 -14.38
CA SER A 40 7.66 29.22 -12.93
C SER A 40 7.90 27.82 -12.37
N ARG A 41 9.08 27.60 -11.76
CA ARG A 41 9.35 26.44 -10.90
C ARG A 41 8.36 26.46 -9.73
N ARG A 42 7.23 25.75 -9.87
CA ARG A 42 6.38 25.41 -8.72
C ARG A 42 7.17 24.47 -7.82
N ARG A 43 7.57 24.97 -6.65
CA ARG A 43 7.91 24.12 -5.51
C ARG A 43 6.68 23.26 -5.21
N SER A 44 6.78 21.96 -5.44
CA SER A 44 5.82 20.97 -4.97
C SER A 44 5.82 20.98 -3.44
N GLY A 45 5.01 21.86 -2.86
CA GLY A 45 4.55 21.69 -1.50
C GLY A 45 3.69 20.42 -1.48
N LEU A 46 4.12 19.43 -0.71
CA LEU A 46 3.35 18.22 -0.45
C LEU A 46 2.05 18.65 0.23
N ASN A 47 0.96 18.74 -0.54
CA ASN A 47 -0.37 19.02 -0.02
C ASN A 47 -0.82 17.81 0.80
N MET A 48 -0.51 17.81 2.10
CA MET A 48 -1.16 16.90 3.02
C MET A 48 -2.61 17.37 3.17
N PRO A 49 -3.61 16.49 2.95
CA PRO A 49 -4.99 16.84 3.20
C PRO A 49 -5.12 17.19 4.68
N ARG A 50 -5.52 18.42 4.98
CA ARG A 50 -5.89 18.83 6.35
C ARG A 50 -7.12 18.01 6.74
N LEU A 51 -6.90 17.02 7.61
CA LEU A 51 -7.97 16.27 8.26
C LEU A 51 -8.81 17.25 9.08
N SER A 52 -9.92 17.69 8.50
CA SER A 52 -10.96 18.45 9.20
C SER A 52 -11.62 17.53 10.22
N LEU A 53 -11.76 17.97 11.48
CA LEU A 53 -12.42 17.18 12.52
C LEU A 53 -13.87 16.80 12.16
N GLY A 54 -14.49 17.51 11.20
CA GLY A 54 -15.85 17.22 10.73
C GLY A 54 -15.99 15.98 9.84
N SER A 55 -14.91 15.47 9.23
CA SER A 55 -14.98 14.27 8.37
C SER A 55 -14.78 12.96 9.14
N LEU A 56 -14.35 13.03 10.41
CA LEU A 56 -14.08 11.86 11.25
C LEU A 56 -15.38 11.15 11.69
N THR A 57 -16.49 11.87 11.81
CA THR A 57 -17.78 11.31 12.23
C THR A 57 -18.67 10.86 11.06
N ALA A 58 -18.30 11.19 9.82
CA ALA A 58 -19.11 10.88 8.64
C ALA A 58 -18.90 9.44 8.12
N ASN A 59 -17.75 8.82 8.43
CA ASN A 59 -17.39 7.49 7.97
C ASN A 59 -17.28 6.51 9.16
N PRO A 60 -18.29 5.66 9.42
CA PRO A 60 -18.28 4.76 10.58
C PRO A 60 -17.14 3.74 10.53
N LEU A 61 -16.66 3.38 9.32
CA LEU A 61 -15.48 2.53 9.12
C LEU A 61 -14.17 3.21 9.51
N LEU A 62 -14.03 4.51 9.24
CA LEU A 62 -12.85 5.28 9.61
C LEU A 62 -12.83 5.55 11.12
N LEU A 63 -13.99 5.82 11.71
CA LEU A 63 -14.15 5.92 13.16
C LEU A 63 -13.84 4.59 13.87
N ALA A 64 -14.32 3.47 13.31
CA ALA A 64 -14.01 2.14 13.82
C ALA A 64 -12.51 1.80 13.71
N GLY A 65 -11.86 2.15 12.60
CA GLY A 65 -10.42 1.98 12.41
C GLY A 65 -9.62 2.82 13.41
N ILE A 66 -9.98 4.09 13.61
CA ILE A 66 -9.31 4.98 14.57
C ILE A 66 -9.53 4.48 16.01
N ALA A 67 -10.75 4.06 16.36
CA ALA A 67 -11.05 3.50 17.68
C ALA A 67 -10.28 2.20 17.94
N PHE A 68 -10.13 1.35 16.93
CA PHE A 68 -9.33 0.13 17.03
C PHE A 68 -7.85 0.43 17.26
N VAL A 69 -7.27 1.35 16.48
CA VAL A 69 -5.86 1.76 16.63
C VAL A 69 -5.63 2.42 17.99
N LEU A 70 -6.52 3.31 18.44
CA LEU A 70 -6.43 3.92 19.76
C LEU A 70 -6.57 2.88 20.88
N GLY A 71 -7.47 1.92 20.74
CA GLY A 71 -7.62 0.81 21.69
C GLY A 71 -6.38 -0.07 21.75
N LEU A 72 -5.75 -0.35 20.61
CA LEU A 72 -4.51 -1.13 20.53
C LEU A 72 -3.34 -0.38 21.15
N LEU A 73 -3.22 0.93 20.90
CA LEU A 73 -2.19 1.77 21.51
C LEU A 73 -2.38 1.89 23.03
N LEU A 74 -3.62 2.06 23.50
CA LEU A 74 -3.93 2.09 24.94
C LEU A 74 -3.67 0.74 25.62
N GLY A 75 -4.00 -0.37 24.96
CA GLY A 75 -3.70 -1.71 25.47
C GLY A 75 -2.19 -1.95 25.55
N TRP A 76 -1.46 -1.65 24.48
CA TRP A 76 -0.01 -1.81 24.41
C TRP A 76 0.71 -0.96 25.46
N PHE A 77 0.39 0.33 25.52
CA PHE A 77 1.10 1.28 26.38
C PHE A 77 0.64 1.21 27.84
N GLY A 78 -0.66 1.03 28.08
CA GLY A 78 -1.23 0.97 29.43
C GLY A 78 -0.94 -0.35 30.13
N ILE A 79 -1.12 -1.48 29.44
CA ILE A 79 -0.93 -2.81 30.05
C ILE A 79 0.54 -3.23 29.93
N GLY A 80 1.14 -3.08 28.73
CA GLY A 80 2.48 -3.57 28.44
C GLY A 80 3.63 -2.79 29.09
N TRP A 81 3.39 -1.53 29.51
CA TRP A 81 4.41 -0.70 30.17
C TRP A 81 3.99 -0.16 31.55
N GLY A 82 2.68 -0.09 31.84
CA GLY A 82 2.17 0.43 33.13
C GLY A 82 1.98 -0.65 34.20
N ILE A 83 1.33 -1.77 33.85
CA ILE A 83 1.00 -2.84 34.81
C ILE A 83 2.13 -3.87 34.92
N TRP A 84 2.86 -4.12 33.82
CA TRP A 84 4.03 -4.99 33.80
C TRP A 84 5.26 -4.26 33.26
N PRO A 85 6.02 -3.55 34.12
CA PRO A 85 7.29 -3.00 33.70
C PRO A 85 8.24 -4.15 33.34
N ILE A 86 8.80 -4.11 32.13
CA ILE A 86 9.85 -5.04 31.71
C ILE A 86 11.13 -4.75 32.50
N THR A 87 11.54 -5.69 33.34
CA THR A 87 12.84 -5.64 34.01
C THR A 87 13.87 -6.27 33.08
N TRP A 88 14.76 -5.45 32.53
CA TRP A 88 15.94 -5.95 31.83
C TRP A 88 16.94 -6.44 32.87
N THR A 89 17.19 -7.75 32.91
CA THR A 89 18.29 -8.33 33.66
C THR A 89 19.48 -8.50 32.73
N ASP A 90 20.67 -8.05 33.14
CA ASP A 90 21.89 -8.26 32.35
C ASP A 90 22.09 -9.76 32.07
N ALA A 91 22.39 -10.10 30.82
CA ALA A 91 22.59 -11.49 30.40
C ALA A 91 23.92 -12.04 30.96
N ALA A 92 23.89 -13.25 31.52
CA ALA A 92 25.07 -13.91 32.04
C ALA A 92 25.89 -14.56 30.91
N ALA A 93 27.16 -14.92 31.18
CA ALA A 93 27.97 -15.64 30.19
C ALA A 93 27.35 -17.02 29.84
N ALA A 94 26.56 -17.60 30.74
CA ALA A 94 25.78 -18.81 30.47
C ALA A 94 24.78 -18.63 29.30
N ASP A 95 24.27 -17.43 29.05
CA ASP A 95 23.28 -17.14 28.02
C ASP A 95 23.88 -16.96 26.61
N LEU A 96 25.22 -16.89 26.51
CA LEU A 96 25.92 -16.81 25.23
C LEU A 96 25.65 -18.05 24.37
N ARG A 97 25.75 -17.91 23.04
CA ARG A 97 25.74 -19.04 22.09
C ARG A 97 26.92 -19.99 22.37
N ALA A 98 26.77 -21.27 22.05
CA ALA A 98 27.75 -22.32 22.40
C ALA A 98 29.19 -22.06 21.91
N ASP A 99 29.34 -21.54 20.70
CA ASP A 99 30.64 -21.11 20.15
C ASP A 99 31.25 -19.95 20.94
N LEU A 100 30.42 -18.96 21.32
CA LEU A 100 30.85 -17.80 22.11
C LEU A 100 31.16 -18.16 23.56
N ARG A 101 30.48 -19.14 24.17
CA ARG A 101 30.82 -19.61 25.52
C ARG A 101 32.23 -20.22 25.56
N GLN A 102 32.58 -20.99 24.53
CA GLN A 102 33.92 -21.59 24.41
C GLN A 102 34.99 -20.51 24.24
N GLU A 103 34.71 -19.50 23.41
CA GLU A 103 35.64 -18.39 23.21
C GLU A 103 35.77 -17.51 24.45
N TRP A 104 34.66 -17.26 25.14
CA TRP A 104 34.63 -16.55 26.42
C TRP A 104 35.44 -17.30 27.50
N LEU A 105 35.37 -18.63 27.54
CA LEU A 105 36.16 -19.45 28.46
C LEU A 105 37.66 -19.39 28.12
N ARG A 106 38.02 -19.45 26.83
CA ARG A 106 39.41 -19.27 26.37
C ARG A 106 39.97 -17.91 26.76
N MET A 107 39.24 -16.84 26.50
CA MET A 107 39.64 -15.48 26.90
C MET A 107 39.79 -15.32 28.41
N THR A 108 38.94 -16.01 29.19
CA THR A 108 39.04 -16.00 30.65
C THR A 108 40.33 -16.67 31.13
N ILE A 109 40.69 -17.81 30.51
CA ILE A 109 41.94 -18.53 30.78
C ILE A 109 43.15 -17.66 30.39
N ASP A 110 43.16 -17.08 29.19
CA ASP A 110 44.26 -16.22 28.72
C ASP A 110 44.42 -14.98 29.59
N SER A 111 43.31 -14.32 29.95
CA SER A 111 43.34 -13.17 30.87
C SER A 111 43.97 -13.55 32.21
N TYR A 112 43.71 -14.76 32.72
CA TYR A 112 44.33 -15.21 33.97
C TYR A 112 45.82 -15.45 33.81
N THR A 113 46.28 -16.00 32.68
CA THR A 113 47.73 -16.14 32.44
C THR A 113 48.47 -14.81 32.46
N LEU A 114 47.83 -13.75 31.96
CA LEU A 114 48.41 -12.41 31.86
C LEU A 114 48.34 -11.63 33.18
N THR A 115 47.20 -11.72 33.88
CA THR A 115 46.93 -10.90 35.08
C THR A 115 47.21 -11.60 36.40
N GLN A 116 47.21 -12.94 36.41
CA GLN A 116 47.35 -13.79 37.60
C GLN A 116 46.34 -13.50 38.72
N ASP A 117 45.21 -12.85 38.39
CA ASP A 117 44.16 -12.51 39.35
C ASP A 117 43.17 -13.68 39.51
N GLY A 118 43.35 -14.45 40.58
CA GLY A 118 42.52 -15.62 40.91
C GLY A 118 41.07 -15.26 41.29
N THR A 119 40.84 -14.06 41.84
CA THR A 119 39.49 -13.63 42.26
C THR A 119 38.66 -13.23 41.04
N ALA A 120 39.25 -12.47 40.11
CA ALA A 120 38.58 -12.15 38.86
C ALA A 120 38.36 -13.40 37.99
N PHE A 121 39.35 -14.30 37.94
CA PHE A 121 39.27 -15.55 37.20
C PHE A 121 38.11 -16.43 37.66
N SER A 122 38.02 -16.65 38.97
CA SER A 122 36.97 -17.50 39.54
C SER A 122 35.56 -16.88 39.46
N THR A 123 35.45 -15.57 39.66
CA THR A 123 34.19 -14.83 39.47
C THR A 123 33.69 -14.97 38.03
N ARG A 124 34.58 -14.82 37.06
CA ARG A 124 34.26 -15.03 35.64
C ARG A 124 33.81 -16.46 35.42
N LEU A 125 34.58 -17.47 35.83
CA LEU A 125 34.21 -18.88 35.62
C LEU A 125 32.82 -19.22 36.18
N GLY A 126 32.46 -18.63 37.33
CA GLY A 126 31.12 -18.78 37.91
C GLY A 126 29.97 -18.24 37.05
N SER A 127 30.23 -17.29 36.14
CA SER A 127 29.20 -16.72 35.24
C SER A 127 28.75 -17.67 34.11
N LEU A 128 29.45 -18.78 33.90
CA LEU A 128 29.00 -19.88 33.02
C LEU A 128 28.09 -20.88 33.75
N GLU A 129 27.93 -20.75 35.06
CA GLU A 129 27.04 -21.56 35.90
C GLU A 129 27.19 -23.07 35.65
N ASP A 130 26.08 -23.75 35.34
CA ASP A 130 26.01 -25.19 35.09
C ASP A 130 26.69 -25.63 33.77
N LYS A 131 26.88 -24.70 32.82
CA LYS A 131 27.49 -24.96 31.51
C LYS A 131 29.02 -25.03 31.55
N LEU A 132 29.64 -24.59 32.65
CA LEU A 132 31.10 -24.55 32.77
C LEU A 132 31.76 -25.92 32.52
N ALA A 133 31.21 -26.98 33.11
CA ALA A 133 31.78 -28.33 32.99
C ALA A 133 31.72 -28.86 31.55
N GLU A 134 30.60 -28.61 30.85
CA GLU A 134 30.43 -29.02 29.46
C GLU A 134 31.38 -28.28 28.52
N GLU A 135 31.44 -26.95 28.64
CA GLU A 135 32.29 -26.13 27.77
C GLU A 135 33.79 -26.35 28.07
N TYR A 136 34.16 -26.65 29.32
CA TYR A 136 35.53 -27.03 29.67
C TYR A 136 35.99 -28.30 28.94
N GLN A 137 35.16 -29.35 28.86
CA GLN A 137 35.53 -30.57 28.13
C GLN A 137 35.78 -30.29 26.63
N LYS A 138 34.99 -29.39 26.04
CA LYS A 138 35.15 -29.00 24.63
C LYS A 138 36.43 -28.17 24.42
N VAL A 139 36.73 -27.23 25.32
CA VAL A 139 37.96 -26.42 25.27
C VAL A 139 39.22 -27.26 25.53
N VAL A 140 39.15 -28.30 26.37
CA VAL A 140 40.25 -29.26 26.56
C VAL A 140 40.52 -30.09 25.30
N THR A 141 39.46 -30.43 24.55
CA THR A 141 39.58 -31.21 23.31
C THR A 141 40.18 -30.39 22.15
N ASP A 142 39.95 -29.08 22.13
CA ASP A 142 40.55 -28.13 21.18
C ASP A 142 41.14 -26.90 21.91
N PRO A 143 42.36 -27.02 22.49
CA PRO A 143 42.97 -25.96 23.29
C PRO A 143 43.42 -24.72 22.53
N ARG A 144 43.54 -24.76 21.19
CA ARG A 144 43.98 -23.64 20.34
C ARG A 144 45.18 -22.80 20.85
N GLY A 145 46.13 -23.41 21.54
CA GLY A 145 47.33 -22.73 22.06
C GLY A 145 47.23 -22.20 23.49
N LEU A 146 46.15 -22.50 24.21
CA LEU A 146 45.99 -22.15 25.62
C LEU A 146 47.11 -22.74 26.51
N ASN A 147 47.43 -22.02 27.58
CA ASN A 147 48.42 -22.44 28.57
C ASN A 147 47.94 -23.66 29.36
N GLN A 148 48.73 -24.75 29.35
CA GLN A 148 48.35 -26.01 30.00
C GLN A 148 48.23 -25.92 31.52
N ASN A 149 49.02 -25.07 32.19
CA ASN A 149 48.90 -24.89 33.64
C ASN A 149 47.60 -24.16 34.01
N ALA A 150 47.17 -23.19 33.21
CA ALA A 150 45.92 -22.47 33.44
C ALA A 150 44.69 -23.34 33.15
N LEU A 151 44.77 -24.22 32.14
CA LEU A 151 43.75 -25.25 31.88
C LEU A 151 43.57 -26.21 33.07
N GLN A 152 44.66 -26.67 33.69
CA GLN A 152 44.59 -27.53 34.87
C GLN A 152 43.90 -26.84 36.06
N GLN A 153 44.07 -25.53 36.22
CA GLN A 153 43.40 -24.78 37.29
C GLN A 153 41.89 -24.66 37.07
N VAL A 154 41.41 -24.53 35.83
CA VAL A 154 39.96 -24.66 35.54
C VAL A 154 39.47 -26.07 35.86
N GLY A 155 40.26 -27.10 35.54
CA GLY A 155 39.94 -28.49 35.86
C GLY A 155 39.74 -28.76 37.35
N VAL A 156 40.48 -28.07 38.24
CA VAL A 156 40.29 -28.14 39.69
C VAL A 156 38.96 -27.53 40.11
N VAL A 157 38.58 -26.37 39.54
CA VAL A 157 37.30 -25.67 39.83
C VAL A 157 36.10 -26.45 39.28
N VAL A 158 36.24 -27.11 38.13
CA VAL A 158 35.21 -28.00 37.58
C VAL A 158 35.09 -29.27 38.43
N GLY A 159 36.22 -29.82 38.89
CA GLY A 159 36.27 -30.99 39.76
C GLY A 159 35.69 -30.77 41.17
N SER A 160 35.67 -29.54 41.67
CA SER A 160 35.00 -29.15 42.91
C SER A 160 33.52 -28.81 42.73
N GLY A 161 32.92 -29.10 41.57
CA GLY A 161 31.51 -28.83 41.28
C GLY A 161 31.20 -27.35 41.07
N GLY A 162 32.16 -26.57 40.56
CA GLY A 162 32.00 -25.13 40.32
C GLY A 162 32.06 -24.27 41.58
N GLN A 163 32.34 -24.87 42.74
CA GLN A 163 32.58 -24.13 43.98
C GLN A 163 34.00 -23.56 43.94
N VAL A 164 34.08 -22.23 43.85
CA VAL A 164 35.31 -21.45 43.96
C VAL A 164 35.76 -21.46 45.42
N VAL A 165 36.88 -22.13 45.73
CA VAL A 165 37.55 -21.97 47.02
C VAL A 165 38.60 -20.86 46.88
N ALA A 166 38.34 -19.70 47.47
CA ALA A 166 39.29 -18.59 47.51
C ALA A 166 40.50 -18.94 48.41
N PRO A 167 41.74 -18.55 48.06
CA PRO A 167 42.84 -18.55 49.01
C PRO A 167 42.72 -17.33 49.96
N VAL A 168 42.89 -17.59 51.25
CA VAL A 168 42.87 -16.59 52.34
C VAL A 168 44.16 -15.76 52.36
N ALA A 169 44.05 -14.42 52.39
CA ALA A 169 45.00 -13.52 53.06
C ALA A 169 44.40 -12.12 53.38
N THR A 170 44.04 -11.93 54.65
CA THR A 170 44.25 -10.76 55.55
C THR A 170 43.93 -9.30 55.13
N ASN A 171 42.73 -8.82 55.54
CA ASN A 171 42.25 -7.57 56.23
C ASN A 171 43.23 -6.38 56.53
N PRO A 172 42.76 -5.15 56.95
CA PRO A 172 41.41 -4.68 57.36
C PRO A 172 40.95 -3.32 56.75
N ASP A 173 39.66 -2.97 56.68
CA ASP A 173 38.89 -2.08 57.61
C ASP A 173 38.04 -1.15 56.67
N THR A 174 36.83 -0.64 56.90
CA THR A 174 35.89 -0.59 58.02
C THR A 174 34.50 -0.38 57.41
N GLY A 175 33.47 -1.07 57.92
CA GLY A 175 32.08 -0.87 57.49
C GLY A 175 31.38 0.29 58.19
N GLN A 176 30.21 0.66 57.66
CA GLN A 176 29.13 1.25 58.45
C GLN A 176 27.78 0.82 57.88
N ALA A 177 26.99 0.15 58.73
CA ALA A 177 25.62 -0.33 58.55
C ALA A 177 24.59 0.83 58.63
N ASP A 178 23.54 0.84 57.80
CA ASP A 178 22.14 0.40 58.05
C ASP A 178 21.35 1.29 59.04
N PRO A 179 20.11 1.70 58.73
CA PRO A 179 18.97 0.84 59.10
C PRO A 179 17.82 0.88 58.07
N ASN A 180 17.14 -0.25 57.84
CA ASN A 180 15.95 -0.60 58.62
C ASN A 180 15.24 -1.84 58.04
N ALA A 181 15.02 -2.81 58.93
CA ALA A 181 14.25 -4.02 58.68
C ALA A 181 12.74 -3.75 58.75
N ALA A 182 11.96 -4.46 57.93
CA ALA A 182 10.61 -4.89 58.27
C ALA A 182 10.38 -6.30 57.71
N ALA A 183 10.06 -7.23 58.61
CA ALA A 183 9.72 -8.61 58.34
C ALA A 183 8.39 -8.75 57.57
N PRO A 184 8.14 -9.89 56.89
CA PRO A 184 6.84 -10.18 56.34
C PRO A 184 5.93 -10.75 57.44
N ASP A 185 4.82 -10.07 57.72
CA ASP A 185 3.74 -10.63 58.51
C ASP A 185 2.85 -11.51 57.63
N ALA A 186 2.57 -12.71 58.14
CA ALA A 186 1.59 -13.63 57.58
C ALA A 186 0.18 -13.16 57.97
N GLY A 187 -0.66 -12.89 56.96
CA GLY A 187 -2.09 -12.68 57.09
C GLY A 187 -2.79 -13.29 55.88
N ALA A 188 -3.29 -14.50 56.07
CA ALA A 188 -4.09 -15.23 55.08
C ALA A 188 -5.43 -14.52 54.83
N GLU A 189 -5.82 -14.38 53.56
CA GLU A 189 -7.14 -14.82 53.06
C GLU A 189 -7.00 -15.18 51.58
N GLY A 190 -7.40 -16.42 51.25
CA GLY A 190 -7.17 -17.03 49.95
C GLY A 190 -8.04 -16.42 48.85
N GLY A 191 -7.37 -15.83 47.86
CA GLY A 191 -7.85 -15.77 46.48
C GLY A 191 -6.70 -16.23 45.61
N THR A 192 -6.75 -17.44 45.06
CA THR A 192 -5.71 -17.94 44.17
C THR A 192 -5.50 -16.92 43.02
N PRO A 193 -4.28 -16.66 42.53
CA PRO A 193 -4.06 -15.67 41.45
C PRO A 193 -4.92 -15.95 40.20
N TYR A 194 -5.35 -17.20 40.03
CA TYR A 194 -6.33 -17.62 39.03
C TYR A 194 -7.75 -17.09 39.27
N THR A 195 -8.20 -16.87 40.51
CA THR A 195 -9.52 -16.27 40.80
C THR A 195 -9.59 -14.81 40.41
N LEU A 196 -8.55 -14.00 40.64
CA LEU A 196 -8.52 -12.61 40.19
C LEU A 196 -8.46 -12.50 38.65
N ILE A 197 -7.75 -13.42 38.00
CA ILE A 197 -7.70 -13.50 36.52
C ILE A 197 -9.03 -13.99 35.95
N LEU A 198 -9.68 -14.99 36.57
CA LEU A 198 -10.99 -15.48 36.13
C LEU A 198 -12.09 -14.45 36.38
N VAL A 199 -12.05 -13.72 37.49
CA VAL A 199 -13.00 -12.65 37.77
C VAL A 199 -12.77 -11.47 36.82
N SER A 200 -11.54 -11.08 36.54
CA SER A 200 -11.28 -10.01 35.56
C SER A 200 -11.66 -10.44 34.14
N CYS A 201 -11.42 -11.69 33.75
CA CYS A 201 -11.83 -12.25 32.46
C CYS A 201 -13.36 -12.40 32.36
N ALA A 202 -14.03 -12.78 33.44
CA ALA A 202 -15.49 -12.83 33.48
C ALA A 202 -16.09 -11.43 33.41
N ILE A 203 -15.50 -10.44 34.09
CA ILE A 203 -15.95 -9.04 34.03
C ILE A 203 -15.72 -8.46 32.63
N THR A 204 -14.61 -8.73 31.96
CA THR A 204 -14.37 -8.29 30.58
C THR A 204 -15.27 -9.02 29.58
N LEU A 205 -15.59 -10.30 29.78
CA LEU A 205 -16.57 -11.02 28.97
C LEU A 205 -17.99 -10.51 29.19
N VAL A 206 -18.35 -10.14 30.42
CA VAL A 206 -19.66 -9.56 30.73
C VAL A 206 -19.77 -8.13 30.19
N LEU A 207 -18.73 -7.30 30.31
CA LEU A 207 -18.69 -5.96 29.74
C LEU A 207 -18.63 -5.98 28.21
N GLY A 208 -17.81 -6.85 27.64
CA GLY A 208 -17.71 -7.08 26.19
C GLY A 208 -19.00 -7.66 25.64
N GLY A 209 -19.58 -8.65 26.32
CA GLY A 209 -20.88 -9.22 25.99
C GLY A 209 -22.03 -8.23 26.12
N ALA A 210 -22.01 -7.37 27.14
CA ALA A 210 -22.99 -6.29 27.31
C ALA A 210 -22.81 -5.20 26.26
N LEU A 211 -21.59 -4.86 25.86
CA LEU A 211 -21.30 -3.95 24.76
C LEU A 211 -21.72 -4.53 23.42
N VAL A 212 -21.48 -5.82 23.16
CA VAL A 212 -21.94 -6.52 21.96
C VAL A 212 -23.47 -6.63 21.95
N PHE A 213 -24.10 -6.95 23.09
CA PHE A 213 -25.55 -6.99 23.22
C PHE A 213 -26.16 -5.60 23.03
N MET A 214 -25.55 -4.55 23.60
CA MET A 214 -25.98 -3.17 23.41
C MET A 214 -25.74 -2.72 21.97
N TYR A 215 -24.66 -3.15 21.32
CA TYR A 215 -24.35 -2.90 19.91
C TYR A 215 -25.35 -3.62 18.99
N LEU A 216 -25.68 -4.89 19.26
CA LEU A 216 -26.70 -5.64 18.52
C LEU A 216 -28.11 -5.05 18.74
N ARG A 217 -28.42 -4.58 19.95
CA ARG A 217 -29.70 -3.94 20.28
C ARG A 217 -29.80 -2.51 19.74
N THR A 218 -28.69 -1.79 19.62
CA THR A 218 -28.62 -0.48 18.95
C THR A 218 -28.61 -0.62 17.44
N ILE A 219 -27.98 -1.65 16.86
CA ILE A 219 -28.13 -2.02 15.44
C ILE A 219 -29.56 -2.48 15.13
N GLY A 220 -30.20 -3.24 16.01
CA GLY A 220 -31.60 -3.65 15.85
C GLY A 220 -32.60 -2.50 15.93
N ARG A 221 -32.31 -1.46 16.73
CA ARG A 221 -33.09 -0.21 16.76
C ARG A 221 -32.70 0.79 15.68
N SER A 222 -31.44 0.79 15.25
CA SER A 222 -30.90 1.66 14.20
C SER A 222 -31.27 1.15 12.80
N ARG A 223 -31.39 -0.15 12.55
CA ARG A 223 -32.01 -0.67 11.32
C ARG A 223 -33.45 -0.20 11.13
N ASN A 224 -34.16 0.05 12.24
CA ASN A 224 -35.53 0.56 12.21
C ASN A 224 -35.63 2.11 12.32
N ARG A 225 -34.51 2.84 12.47
CA ARG A 225 -34.50 4.32 12.59
C ARG A 225 -33.43 5.07 11.78
N ALA A 226 -32.48 4.36 11.16
CA ALA A 226 -31.46 4.89 10.25
C ALA A 226 -31.73 4.44 8.81
N GLY A 227 -33.01 4.46 8.41
CA GLY A 227 -33.43 4.35 7.02
C GLY A 227 -33.23 5.66 6.25
N GLY A 228 -32.06 6.27 6.38
CA GLY A 228 -31.60 7.29 5.43
C GLY A 228 -30.56 6.61 4.55
N PRO A 229 -30.77 6.47 3.22
CA PRO A 229 -29.77 5.86 2.36
C PRO A 229 -28.45 6.64 2.49
N ALA A 230 -27.34 5.92 2.61
CA ALA A 230 -26.02 6.50 2.39
C ALA A 230 -26.04 7.25 1.04
N PRO A 231 -25.31 8.38 0.89
CA PRO A 231 -25.30 9.09 -0.39
C PRO A 231 -24.88 8.11 -1.48
N GLN A 232 -25.83 7.78 -2.36
CA GLN A 232 -25.60 6.86 -3.46
C GLN A 232 -24.58 7.49 -4.41
N THR A 233 -23.52 6.76 -4.74
CA THR A 233 -22.60 7.21 -5.79
C THR A 233 -23.32 7.16 -7.15
N HIS A 234 -22.87 7.96 -8.11
CA HIS A 234 -23.44 7.94 -9.46
C HIS A 234 -23.38 6.53 -10.09
N ALA A 235 -22.27 5.80 -9.89
CA ALA A 235 -22.15 4.40 -10.30
C ALA A 235 -23.16 3.46 -9.61
N GLN A 236 -23.49 3.68 -8.33
CA GLN A 236 -24.51 2.90 -7.63
C GLN A 236 -25.92 3.21 -8.14
N ALA A 237 -26.22 4.49 -8.41
CA ALA A 237 -27.47 4.89 -9.02
C ALA A 237 -27.61 4.32 -10.45
N ALA A 238 -26.53 4.32 -11.23
CA ALA A 238 -26.50 3.74 -12.56
C ALA A 238 -26.83 2.24 -12.56
N ARG A 239 -26.30 1.47 -11.59
CA ARG A 239 -26.66 0.04 -11.43
C ARG A 239 -28.16 -0.15 -11.14
N GLN A 240 -28.77 0.71 -10.35
CA GLN A 240 -30.22 0.64 -10.10
C GLN A 240 -31.04 0.90 -11.36
N TYR A 241 -30.57 1.75 -12.28
CA TYR A 241 -31.19 1.91 -13.59
C TYR A 241 -31.02 0.65 -14.45
N THR A 242 -29.82 0.10 -14.49
CA THR A 242 -29.53 -1.16 -15.20
C THR A 242 -30.46 -2.28 -14.75
N ASP A 243 -30.66 -2.47 -13.44
CA ASP A 243 -31.50 -3.54 -12.87
C ASP A 243 -32.99 -3.39 -13.22
N GLN A 244 -33.43 -2.20 -13.62
CA GLN A 244 -34.83 -1.93 -14.00
C GLN A 244 -35.11 -2.20 -15.48
N ILE A 245 -34.07 -2.42 -16.29
CA ILE A 245 -34.17 -2.60 -17.74
C ILE A 245 -34.05 -4.09 -18.07
N GLU A 246 -35.07 -4.63 -18.73
CA GLU A 246 -35.09 -6.02 -19.16
C GLU A 246 -34.12 -6.24 -20.33
N GLN A 247 -33.32 -7.30 -20.25
CA GLN A 247 -32.42 -7.71 -21.32
C GLN A 247 -33.20 -8.24 -22.52
N THR A 248 -32.69 -7.99 -23.73
CA THR A 248 -33.30 -8.48 -24.96
C THR A 248 -33.18 -10.01 -25.02
N ASP A 249 -34.31 -10.69 -25.18
CA ASP A 249 -34.33 -12.12 -25.50
C ASP A 249 -34.04 -12.34 -26.99
N PHE A 250 -32.76 -12.51 -27.33
CA PHE A 250 -32.33 -12.78 -28.70
C PHE A 250 -32.87 -14.10 -29.25
N THR A 251 -33.19 -15.08 -28.40
CA THR A 251 -33.77 -16.36 -28.84
C THR A 251 -35.22 -16.21 -29.29
N ALA A 252 -36.00 -15.37 -28.59
CA ALA A 252 -37.35 -15.00 -29.02
C ALA A 252 -37.36 -14.21 -30.34
N LEU A 253 -36.27 -13.50 -30.65
CA LEU A 253 -36.06 -12.82 -31.94
C LEU A 253 -35.55 -13.76 -33.05
N GLY A 254 -35.41 -15.06 -32.78
CA GLY A 254 -34.96 -16.05 -33.77
C GLY A 254 -33.45 -16.08 -33.99
N GLN A 255 -32.67 -15.42 -33.13
CA GLN A 255 -31.20 -15.48 -33.15
C GLN A 255 -30.69 -16.57 -32.21
N ALA A 256 -29.42 -16.97 -32.37
CA ALA A 256 -28.77 -17.83 -31.41
C ALA A 256 -28.68 -17.14 -30.03
N ALA A 257 -28.66 -17.92 -28.94
CA ALA A 257 -28.40 -17.36 -27.63
C ALA A 257 -26.95 -16.81 -27.59
N PRO A 258 -26.73 -15.58 -27.10
CA PRO A 258 -25.38 -15.04 -26.95
C PRO A 258 -24.60 -15.88 -25.92
N VAL A 259 -23.29 -16.01 -26.13
CA VAL A 259 -22.39 -16.66 -25.15
C VAL A 259 -22.27 -15.83 -23.88
N ALA A 260 -22.43 -14.52 -24.00
CA ALA A 260 -22.47 -13.60 -22.87
C ALA A 260 -23.28 -12.35 -23.21
N GLN A 261 -23.97 -11.80 -22.21
CA GLN A 261 -24.84 -10.64 -22.34
C GLN A 261 -24.77 -9.77 -21.08
N TRP A 262 -24.54 -8.48 -21.26
CA TRP A 262 -24.44 -7.50 -20.18
C TRP A 262 -25.26 -6.26 -20.48
N MET A 263 -25.68 -5.59 -19.42
CA MET A 263 -26.31 -4.28 -19.47
C MET A 263 -25.45 -3.32 -18.64
N THR A 264 -25.03 -2.21 -19.24
CA THR A 264 -24.27 -1.17 -18.54
C THR A 264 -24.96 0.18 -18.73
N THR A 265 -24.90 1.02 -17.69
CA THR A 265 -25.47 2.35 -17.70
C THR A 265 -24.42 3.35 -17.26
N PHE A 266 -24.17 4.36 -18.09
CA PHE A 266 -23.51 5.59 -17.68
C PHE A 266 -24.54 6.55 -17.10
N LEU A 267 -24.21 7.21 -15.99
CA LEU A 267 -24.96 8.33 -15.44
C LEU A 267 -24.01 9.52 -15.23
N ILE A 268 -24.46 10.72 -15.60
CA ILE A 268 -23.69 11.94 -15.38
C ILE A 268 -23.25 12.06 -13.91
N GLY A 269 -21.98 12.40 -13.71
CA GLY A 269 -21.31 12.35 -12.41
C GLY A 269 -20.45 11.11 -12.19
N ASP A 270 -20.54 10.10 -13.06
CA ASP A 270 -19.58 9.01 -13.11
C ASP A 270 -18.38 9.35 -14.03
N ASP A 271 -17.53 10.25 -13.56
CA ASP A 271 -16.41 10.80 -14.35
C ASP A 271 -15.27 9.79 -14.64
N LEU A 272 -15.38 8.59 -14.06
CA LEU A 272 -14.45 7.46 -14.18
C LEU A 272 -15.13 6.23 -14.81
N PHE A 273 -16.27 6.41 -15.48
CA PHE A 273 -16.98 5.33 -16.15
C PHE A 273 -16.08 4.63 -17.18
N ASP A 274 -15.79 3.35 -16.92
CA ASP A 274 -14.95 2.46 -17.71
C ASP A 274 -15.27 1.01 -17.31
N ASP A 275 -16.32 0.46 -17.92
CA ASP A 275 -16.80 -0.90 -17.64
C ASP A 275 -16.12 -1.91 -18.56
N SER A 276 -15.64 -3.01 -17.99
CA SER A 276 -15.04 -4.13 -18.72
C SER A 276 -15.61 -5.47 -18.27
N PHE A 277 -15.81 -6.37 -19.23
CA PHE A 277 -16.46 -7.66 -19.05
C PHE A 277 -15.67 -8.77 -19.75
N SER A 278 -15.27 -9.79 -18.99
CA SER A 278 -14.65 -11.00 -19.53
C SER A 278 -15.67 -11.89 -20.22
N ILE A 279 -15.33 -12.39 -21.41
CA ILE A 279 -16.14 -13.30 -22.20
C ILE A 279 -15.54 -14.70 -22.03
N ASP A 280 -16.25 -15.55 -21.30
CA ASP A 280 -15.87 -16.94 -21.07
C ASP A 280 -16.89 -17.89 -21.72
N ALA A 281 -16.42 -19.00 -22.28
CA ALA A 281 -17.27 -20.08 -22.76
C ALA A 281 -17.99 -20.76 -21.58
N ALA A 282 -19.06 -21.52 -21.86
CA ALA A 282 -19.77 -22.30 -20.84
C ALA A 282 -18.88 -23.31 -20.08
N ALA A 283 -17.76 -23.72 -20.70
CA ALA A 283 -16.75 -24.59 -20.08
C ALA A 283 -15.73 -23.83 -19.19
N GLY A 284 -15.82 -22.51 -19.09
CA GLY A 284 -14.90 -21.63 -18.36
C GLY A 284 -13.62 -21.27 -19.12
N GLU A 285 -13.57 -21.51 -20.44
CA GLU A 285 -12.45 -21.05 -21.26
C GLU A 285 -12.60 -19.57 -21.59
N PHE A 286 -11.55 -18.79 -21.37
CA PHE A 286 -11.48 -17.39 -21.78
C PHE A 286 -11.47 -17.27 -23.31
N LEU A 287 -12.47 -16.56 -23.85
CA LEU A 287 -12.64 -16.28 -25.28
C LEU A 287 -12.20 -14.85 -25.65
N GLY A 288 -12.36 -13.89 -24.74
CA GLY A 288 -12.06 -12.49 -25.02
C GLY A 288 -12.55 -11.55 -23.93
N GLU A 289 -12.55 -10.26 -24.24
CA GLU A 289 -13.02 -9.21 -23.32
C GLU A 289 -13.73 -8.12 -24.12
N CYS A 290 -14.73 -7.48 -23.53
CA CYS A 290 -15.39 -6.33 -24.15
C CYS A 290 -15.72 -5.28 -23.09
N GLY A 291 -15.94 -4.05 -23.51
CA GLY A 291 -16.22 -2.97 -22.57
C GLY A 291 -16.61 -1.66 -23.21
N LEU A 292 -16.82 -0.68 -22.33
CA LEU A 292 -17.12 0.70 -22.69
C LEU A 292 -16.37 1.67 -21.80
N GLY A 293 -15.76 2.69 -22.42
CA GLY A 293 -15.11 3.79 -21.73
C GLY A 293 -15.55 5.15 -22.28
N ILE A 294 -15.31 6.20 -21.50
CA ILE A 294 -15.50 7.59 -21.95
C ILE A 294 -14.46 7.92 -23.03
N ALA A 295 -14.91 8.29 -24.23
CA ALA A 295 -14.03 8.65 -25.35
C ALA A 295 -13.79 10.16 -25.48
N ASP A 296 -14.80 10.98 -25.16
CA ASP A 296 -14.76 12.44 -25.34
C ASP A 296 -15.68 13.18 -24.35
N THR A 297 -15.36 14.44 -24.09
CA THR A 297 -16.14 15.33 -23.21
C THR A 297 -16.16 16.75 -23.77
N ILE A 298 -17.18 17.54 -23.42
CA ILE A 298 -17.34 18.93 -23.86
C ILE A 298 -17.39 19.91 -22.69
N GLY A 299 -16.87 21.12 -22.89
CA GLY A 299 -16.90 22.16 -21.89
C GLY A 299 -15.88 21.94 -20.76
N VAL A 300 -16.11 22.63 -19.63
CA VAL A 300 -15.22 22.60 -18.47
C VAL A 300 -16.06 22.45 -17.19
N GLY A 301 -15.46 21.85 -16.17
CA GLY A 301 -16.06 21.68 -14.84
C GLY A 301 -16.53 20.25 -14.55
N ASP A 302 -16.88 20.04 -13.27
CA ASP A 302 -17.40 18.77 -12.77
C ASP A 302 -18.93 18.88 -12.54
N PRO A 303 -19.70 17.82 -12.83
CA PRO A 303 -19.26 16.57 -13.42
C PRO A 303 -18.92 16.71 -14.92
N LYS A 304 -18.05 15.83 -15.42
CA LYS A 304 -17.66 15.81 -16.83
C LYS A 304 -18.89 15.61 -17.71
N ARG A 305 -18.96 16.36 -18.80
CA ARG A 305 -20.06 16.30 -19.77
C ARG A 305 -19.64 15.39 -20.92
N VAL A 306 -19.88 14.09 -20.76
CA VAL A 306 -19.47 13.05 -21.71
C VAL A 306 -20.26 13.15 -23.01
N THR A 307 -19.54 13.21 -24.13
CA THR A 307 -20.12 13.37 -25.48
C THR A 307 -19.99 12.14 -26.36
N ALA A 308 -19.08 11.23 -26.04
CA ALA A 308 -18.90 9.99 -26.77
C ALA A 308 -18.34 8.88 -25.85
N PHE A 309 -18.68 7.64 -26.20
CA PHE A 309 -18.16 6.42 -25.57
C PHE A 309 -17.42 5.59 -26.60
N GLU A 310 -16.28 5.02 -26.22
CA GLU A 310 -15.63 3.96 -26.99
C GLU A 310 -16.15 2.61 -26.51
N VAL A 311 -16.64 1.81 -27.44
CA VAL A 311 -17.06 0.44 -27.24
C VAL A 311 -16.07 -0.45 -27.95
N TRP A 312 -15.54 -1.45 -27.26
CA TRP A 312 -14.44 -2.26 -27.79
C TRP A 312 -14.68 -3.75 -27.57
N LEU A 313 -14.10 -4.56 -28.46
CA LEU A 313 -14.11 -6.02 -28.43
C LEU A 313 -12.69 -6.52 -28.67
N PHE A 314 -12.19 -7.29 -27.72
CA PHE A 314 -10.95 -8.06 -27.80
C PHE A 314 -11.29 -9.55 -27.87
N ASP A 315 -10.62 -10.26 -28.78
CA ASP A 315 -10.75 -11.70 -28.96
C ASP A 315 -9.38 -12.34 -28.71
N LYS A 316 -9.33 -13.42 -27.95
CA LYS A 316 -8.09 -14.15 -27.65
C LYS A 316 -7.37 -14.63 -28.92
N ASN A 317 -8.11 -14.91 -29.98
CA ASN A 317 -7.58 -15.40 -31.24
C ASN A 317 -7.25 -14.27 -32.23
N ASP A 318 -7.63 -13.02 -31.93
CA ASP A 318 -7.36 -11.86 -32.76
C ASP A 318 -6.36 -10.91 -32.07
N ILE A 319 -5.31 -10.51 -32.78
CA ILE A 319 -4.32 -9.57 -32.22
C ILE A 319 -4.82 -8.13 -32.18
N GLN A 320 -5.94 -7.82 -32.85
CA GLN A 320 -6.51 -6.48 -32.92
C GLN A 320 -7.76 -6.37 -32.06
N THR A 321 -7.84 -5.29 -31.29
CA THR A 321 -9.09 -4.86 -30.66
C THR A 321 -9.89 -4.06 -31.67
N VAL A 322 -11.15 -4.45 -31.87
CA VAL A 322 -12.09 -3.69 -32.69
C VAL A 322 -12.76 -2.66 -31.79
N THR A 323 -12.82 -1.41 -32.24
CA THR A 323 -13.41 -0.31 -31.47
C THR A 323 -14.39 0.48 -32.33
N LYS A 324 -15.54 0.81 -31.75
CA LYS A 324 -16.50 1.78 -32.29
C LYS A 324 -16.69 2.92 -31.31
N VAL A 325 -17.01 4.10 -31.81
CA VAL A 325 -17.22 5.29 -30.98
C VAL A 325 -18.67 5.73 -31.09
N ILE A 326 -19.44 5.52 -30.03
CA ILE A 326 -20.84 5.92 -29.94
C ILE A 326 -20.91 7.39 -29.51
N MET A 327 -21.40 8.25 -30.41
CA MET A 327 -21.34 9.71 -30.29
C MET A 327 -22.70 10.34 -30.05
N SER A 328 -22.72 11.45 -29.31
CA SER A 328 -23.88 12.34 -29.26
C SER A 328 -24.21 12.92 -30.64
N SER A 329 -25.46 13.35 -30.82
CA SER A 329 -25.94 13.95 -32.06
C SER A 329 -25.11 15.18 -32.44
N HIS A 330 -24.75 16.02 -31.47
CA HIS A 330 -23.89 17.19 -31.72
C HIS A 330 -22.51 16.78 -32.25
N VAL A 331 -21.84 15.84 -31.58
CA VAL A 331 -20.48 15.42 -31.93
C VAL A 331 -20.44 14.67 -33.26
N TYR A 332 -21.42 13.83 -33.53
CA TYR A 332 -21.49 13.10 -34.80
C TYR A 332 -21.69 14.02 -36.02
N ASN A 333 -22.36 15.16 -35.83
CA ASN A 333 -22.62 16.13 -36.88
C ASN A 333 -21.51 17.19 -37.05
N ASP A 334 -20.59 17.31 -36.08
CA ASP A 334 -19.38 18.13 -36.21
C ASP A 334 -18.27 17.35 -36.89
N SER A 335 -17.92 17.73 -38.13
CA SER A 335 -16.92 17.00 -38.92
C SER A 335 -15.55 16.98 -38.23
N ALA A 336 -15.13 18.10 -37.64
CA ALA A 336 -13.81 18.19 -37.01
C ALA A 336 -13.68 17.22 -35.82
N THR A 337 -14.68 17.17 -34.94
CA THR A 337 -14.68 16.26 -33.80
C THR A 337 -14.88 14.81 -34.22
N ARG A 338 -15.80 14.53 -35.14
CA ARG A 338 -16.00 13.17 -35.66
C ARG A 338 -14.74 12.61 -36.31
N ASP A 339 -14.03 13.40 -37.11
CA ASP A 339 -12.80 12.97 -37.77
C ASP A 339 -11.69 12.71 -36.73
N ARG A 340 -11.59 13.55 -35.70
CA ARG A 340 -10.68 13.31 -34.55
C ARG A 340 -10.99 12.00 -33.84
N LEU A 341 -12.27 11.73 -33.55
CA LEU A 341 -12.68 10.53 -32.83
C LEU A 341 -12.65 9.27 -33.70
N SER A 342 -12.70 9.40 -35.03
CA SER A 342 -12.49 8.28 -35.97
C SER A 342 -11.12 7.62 -35.80
N ALA A 343 -10.13 8.32 -35.21
CA ALA A 343 -8.83 7.75 -34.89
C ALA A 343 -8.88 6.74 -33.72
N LYS A 344 -9.93 6.77 -32.88
CA LYS A 344 -10.15 5.82 -31.78
C LYS A 344 -10.96 4.60 -32.22
N GLY A 345 -11.86 4.76 -33.18
CA GLY A 345 -12.74 3.70 -33.66
C GLY A 345 -13.80 4.24 -34.63
N GLU A 346 -14.56 3.35 -35.25
CA GLU A 346 -15.56 3.74 -36.24
C GLU A 346 -16.72 4.55 -35.59
N PRO A 347 -17.05 5.76 -36.09
CA PRO A 347 -18.13 6.57 -35.54
C PRO A 347 -19.53 5.95 -35.71
N VAL A 348 -20.29 5.89 -34.61
CA VAL A 348 -21.69 5.48 -34.57
C VAL A 348 -22.51 6.56 -33.89
N LEU A 349 -23.64 6.94 -34.50
CA LEU A 349 -24.55 7.91 -33.88
C LEU A 349 -25.41 7.23 -32.81
N ALA A 350 -25.34 7.74 -31.58
CA ALA A 350 -26.20 7.27 -30.48
C ALA A 350 -27.66 7.67 -30.71
N ARG A 351 -28.54 6.68 -30.78
CA ARG A 351 -30.01 6.83 -30.75
C ARG A 351 -30.60 5.62 -30.05
N PRO A 352 -31.76 5.72 -29.37
CA PRO A 352 -32.46 4.54 -28.87
C PRO A 352 -32.69 3.52 -30.00
N GLY A 353 -32.28 2.28 -29.77
CA GLY A 353 -32.30 1.19 -30.75
C GLY A 353 -31.15 1.18 -31.76
N ALA A 354 -30.22 2.14 -31.73
CA ALA A 354 -29.03 2.07 -32.56
C ALA A 354 -28.13 0.89 -32.13
N GLU A 355 -27.56 0.20 -33.11
CA GLU A 355 -26.68 -0.95 -32.90
C GLU A 355 -25.30 -0.69 -33.50
N ALA A 356 -24.26 -1.04 -32.75
CA ALA A 356 -22.88 -1.03 -33.17
C ALA A 356 -22.38 -2.49 -33.18
N ILE A 357 -22.06 -3.01 -34.37
CA ILE A 357 -21.66 -4.42 -34.55
C ILE A 357 -20.13 -4.49 -34.65
N LEU A 358 -19.48 -5.12 -33.66
CA LEU A 358 -18.04 -5.34 -33.63
C LEU A 358 -17.76 -6.81 -33.97
N GLU A 359 -16.87 -7.06 -34.93
CA GLU A 359 -16.53 -8.42 -35.36
C GLU A 359 -15.03 -8.62 -35.34
N THR A 360 -14.58 -9.68 -34.68
CA THR A 360 -13.22 -10.21 -34.71
C THR A 360 -13.18 -11.51 -35.51
N GLU A 361 -12.07 -12.24 -35.43
CA GLU A 361 -11.93 -13.56 -36.04
C GLU A 361 -12.98 -14.56 -35.54
N THR A 362 -13.16 -14.69 -34.21
CA THR A 362 -14.03 -15.73 -33.61
C THR A 362 -15.22 -15.18 -32.84
N LEU A 363 -15.30 -13.87 -32.59
CA LEU A 363 -16.39 -13.25 -31.84
C LEU A 363 -17.12 -12.19 -32.67
N GLN A 364 -18.41 -12.07 -32.42
CA GLN A 364 -19.24 -10.96 -32.86
C GLN A 364 -19.96 -10.38 -31.66
N MET A 365 -19.85 -9.07 -31.45
CA MET A 365 -20.58 -8.34 -30.43
C MET A 365 -21.54 -7.35 -31.07
N VAL A 366 -22.77 -7.30 -30.56
CA VAL A 366 -23.72 -6.22 -30.82
C VAL A 366 -23.82 -5.37 -29.57
N ALA A 367 -23.44 -4.10 -29.68
CA ALA A 367 -23.67 -3.09 -28.66
C ALA A 367 -24.89 -2.25 -29.06
N ARG A 368 -26.00 -2.42 -28.33
CA ARG A 368 -27.27 -1.76 -28.60
C ARG A 368 -27.53 -0.66 -27.58
N VAL A 369 -27.84 0.54 -28.06
CA VAL A 369 -28.30 1.64 -27.19
C VAL A 369 -29.76 1.36 -26.83
N VAL A 370 -30.02 0.91 -25.60
CA VAL A 370 -31.37 0.55 -25.15
C VAL A 370 -32.16 1.78 -24.76
N ASP A 371 -31.52 2.68 -24.01
CA ASP A 371 -32.11 3.94 -23.58
C ASP A 371 -31.04 5.02 -23.43
N MET A 372 -31.44 6.28 -23.61
CA MET A 372 -30.53 7.41 -23.44
C MET A 372 -31.28 8.72 -23.21
N ALA A 373 -30.66 9.61 -22.45
CA ALA A 373 -31.08 10.97 -22.24
C ALA A 373 -29.90 11.92 -22.43
N TYR A 374 -30.10 12.97 -23.23
CA TYR A 374 -29.16 14.08 -23.29
C TYR A 374 -29.35 14.99 -22.09
N GLY A 375 -28.26 15.54 -21.58
CA GLY A 375 -28.37 16.54 -20.53
C GLY A 375 -28.75 17.91 -21.07
N THR A 376 -29.25 18.74 -20.17
CA THR A 376 -29.70 20.10 -20.46
C THR A 376 -28.73 21.12 -19.84
N GLY A 377 -28.69 22.34 -20.38
CA GLY A 377 -27.86 23.42 -19.83
C GLY A 377 -27.40 24.44 -20.86
N ALA A 378 -26.30 25.12 -20.56
CA ALA A 378 -25.71 26.17 -21.38
C ALA A 378 -24.84 25.65 -22.54
N LEU A 379 -24.59 24.34 -22.60
CA LEU A 379 -23.89 23.69 -23.71
C LEU A 379 -24.84 23.49 -24.91
N PRO A 380 -24.30 23.26 -26.13
CA PRO A 380 -25.14 22.99 -27.29
C PRO A 380 -26.14 21.86 -27.04
N SER A 381 -27.31 21.92 -27.68
CA SER A 381 -28.33 20.87 -27.56
C SER A 381 -27.78 19.52 -28.03
N GLU A 382 -28.21 18.45 -27.35
CA GLU A 382 -27.82 17.07 -27.71
C GLU A 382 -26.30 16.84 -27.76
N SER A 383 -25.55 17.60 -26.94
CA SER A 383 -24.08 17.55 -26.95
C SER A 383 -23.47 16.52 -26.02
N PHE A 384 -24.05 16.32 -24.83
CA PHE A 384 -23.54 15.38 -23.84
C PHE A 384 -24.69 14.57 -23.24
N PHE A 385 -24.35 13.41 -22.70
CA PHE A 385 -25.32 12.49 -22.12
C PHE A 385 -25.54 12.79 -20.63
N GLU A 386 -26.80 12.80 -20.21
CA GLU A 386 -27.18 12.69 -18.80
C GLU A 386 -27.19 11.23 -18.37
N ARG A 387 -27.65 10.34 -19.25
CA ARG A 387 -27.67 8.89 -19.04
C ARG A 387 -27.60 8.15 -20.37
N VAL A 388 -26.88 7.05 -20.44
CA VAL A 388 -26.92 6.11 -21.57
C VAL A 388 -26.88 4.70 -21.03
N THR A 389 -27.79 3.86 -21.48
CA THR A 389 -27.80 2.43 -21.19
C THR A 389 -27.53 1.65 -22.46
N LEU A 390 -26.53 0.78 -22.42
CA LEU A 390 -26.17 -0.11 -23.51
C LEU A 390 -26.26 -1.56 -23.08
N GLU A 391 -26.77 -2.36 -24.01
CA GLU A 391 -26.76 -3.81 -23.94
C GLU A 391 -25.64 -4.33 -24.84
N LEU A 392 -24.77 -5.16 -24.29
CA LEU A 392 -23.72 -5.88 -25.02
C LEU A 392 -24.12 -7.33 -25.11
N ALA A 393 -24.24 -7.86 -26.32
CA ALA A 393 -24.48 -9.29 -26.55
C ALA A 393 -23.37 -9.82 -27.46
N VAL A 394 -22.76 -10.94 -27.06
CA VAL A 394 -21.62 -11.55 -27.77
C VAL A 394 -21.99 -12.95 -28.25
N TRP A 395 -21.62 -13.27 -29.48
CA TRP A 395 -21.72 -14.60 -30.09
C TRP A 395 -20.35 -15.08 -30.53
N GLN A 396 -20.17 -16.41 -30.52
CA GLN A 396 -19.05 -17.07 -31.16
C GLN A 396 -19.43 -17.39 -32.61
N LYS A 397 -18.53 -17.08 -33.55
CA LYS A 397 -18.75 -17.22 -35.01
C LYS A 397 -18.49 -18.64 -35.52
#